data_AF-A0A434EJE6-F1
#
_entry.id   AF-A0A434EJE6-F1
#
_cell.length_a   1.000
_cell.length_b   1.000
_cell.length_c   1.000
_cell.angle_alpha   90.00
_cell.angle_beta   90.00
_cell.angle_gamma   90.00
#
_symmetry.space_group_name_H-M   'P 1'
#
loop_
_entity.id
_entity.type
_entity.pdbx_description
1 polymer ?
#
loop_
_entity_poly.entity_id
_entity_poly.type
_entity_poly.pdbx_seq_one_letter_code
_entity_poly.pdbx_strand_id
1 'polypeptide(L)'
;MTDTLTIYWMTNTIGSSVRYYYDAARLRPPLRADDFVHVPTAVAMWPHDLTLAPRERAERLYNVRSYTVFPRGGHFPAWETPELYADDLRKIALAAI
;
A
#
# COMPACT_ATOMS: atom_id res chain seq x y z
N MET A 1 18.23 8.76 -0.85
CA MET A 1 18.12 8.04 -2.16
C MET A 1 19.36 7.20 -2.45
N THR A 2 20.57 7.73 -2.30
CA THR A 2 21.83 6.99 -2.51
C THR A 2 21.95 5.74 -1.64
N ASP A 3 21.53 5.79 -0.37
CA ASP A 3 21.61 4.63 0.53
C ASP A 3 20.79 3.44 0.01
N THR A 4 19.56 3.69 -0.42
CA THR A 4 18.71 2.67 -1.03
C THR A 4 19.34 2.11 -2.31
N LEU A 5 19.87 2.96 -3.19
CA LEU A 5 20.56 2.51 -4.41
C LEU A 5 21.77 1.64 -4.09
N THR A 6 22.58 2.02 -3.10
CA THR A 6 23.74 1.26 -2.64
C THR A 6 23.32 -0.12 -2.11
N ILE A 7 22.25 -0.22 -1.33
CA ILE A 7 21.73 -1.51 -0.85
C ILE A 7 21.40 -2.41 -2.04
N TYR A 8 20.61 -1.91 -3.01
CA TYR A 8 20.21 -2.67 -4.19
C TYR A 8 21.42 -3.15 -5.01
N TRP A 9 22.43 -2.31 -5.16
CA TRP A 9 23.67 -2.64 -5.86
C TRP A 9 24.48 -3.70 -5.11
N MET A 10 24.79 -3.46 -3.84
CA MET A 10 25.63 -4.31 -3.02
C MET A 10 25.02 -5.71 -2.82
N THR A 11 23.69 -5.81 -2.80
CA THR A 11 23.00 -7.10 -2.71
C THR A 11 22.64 -7.71 -4.07
N ASN A 12 22.93 -7.04 -5.18
CA ASN A 12 22.58 -7.46 -6.54
C ASN A 12 21.09 -7.78 -6.73
N THR A 13 20.19 -6.93 -6.20
CA THR A 13 18.73 -7.19 -6.14
C THR A 13 17.89 -6.36 -7.10
N ILE A 14 18.50 -5.51 -7.94
CA ILE A 14 17.76 -4.74 -8.96
C ILE A 14 16.96 -5.67 -9.88
N GLY A 15 17.60 -6.72 -10.43
CA GLY A 15 16.94 -7.64 -11.35
C GLY A 15 15.86 -8.52 -10.71
N SER A 16 16.09 -9.02 -9.49
CA SER A 16 15.12 -9.89 -8.81
C SER A 16 13.90 -9.12 -8.31
N SER A 17 14.08 -7.89 -7.81
CA SER A 17 12.99 -7.04 -7.32
C SER A 17 11.99 -6.62 -8.41
N VAL A 18 12.45 -6.42 -9.65
CA VAL A 18 11.57 -6.02 -10.77
C VAL A 18 10.85 -7.20 -11.43
N ARG A 19 11.14 -8.45 -11.06
CA ARG A 19 10.50 -9.64 -11.64
C ARG A 19 8.98 -9.61 -11.51
N TYR A 20 8.47 -9.06 -10.42
CA TYR A 20 7.04 -8.89 -10.19
C TYR A 20 6.35 -8.18 -11.36
N TYR A 21 6.97 -7.19 -12.00
CA TYR A 21 6.36 -6.46 -13.13
C TYR A 21 6.14 -7.37 -14.34
N TYR A 22 7.08 -8.26 -14.64
CA TYR A 22 6.95 -9.23 -15.73
C TYR A 22 5.80 -10.20 -15.46
N ASP A 23 5.71 -10.71 -14.23
CA ASP A 23 4.70 -11.67 -13.82
C ASP A 23 3.32 -11.00 -13.75
N ALA A 24 3.23 -9.80 -13.16
CA ALA A 24 2.01 -9.01 -13.07
C ALA A 24 1.43 -8.66 -14.45
N ALA A 25 2.27 -8.36 -15.44
CA ALA A 25 1.82 -8.05 -16.80
C ALA A 25 1.24 -9.27 -17.55
N ARG A 26 1.55 -10.50 -17.11
CA ARG A 26 1.20 -11.75 -17.82
C ARG A 26 0.21 -12.63 -17.06
N LEU A 27 0.22 -12.55 -15.73
CA LEU A 27 -0.44 -13.51 -14.84
C LEU A 27 -1.48 -12.84 -13.94
N ARG A 28 -1.88 -11.58 -14.20
CA ARG A 28 -2.96 -10.94 -13.44
C ARG A 28 -4.33 -11.44 -13.94
N PRO A 29 -5.03 -12.32 -13.19
CA PRO A 29 -6.41 -12.61 -13.51
C PRO A 29 -7.27 -11.35 -13.32
N PRO A 30 -8.41 -11.24 -14.02
CA PRO A 30 -9.38 -10.18 -13.74
C PRO A 30 -9.91 -10.33 -12.31
N LEU A 31 -10.13 -9.21 -11.63
CA LEU A 31 -10.81 -9.21 -10.34
C LEU A 31 -12.23 -9.73 -10.51
N ARG A 32 -12.58 -10.74 -9.72
CA ARG A 32 -13.91 -11.34 -9.67
C ARG A 32 -14.63 -10.91 -8.40
N ALA A 33 -15.95 -11.06 -8.38
CA ALA A 33 -16.76 -10.71 -7.21
C ALA A 33 -16.43 -11.60 -5.98
N ASP A 34 -15.96 -12.82 -6.21
CA ASP A 34 -15.51 -13.79 -5.21
C ASP A 34 -14.11 -13.49 -4.65
N ASP A 35 -13.34 -12.56 -5.23
CA ASP A 35 -12.01 -12.16 -4.72
C ASP A 35 -12.07 -11.19 -3.52
N PHE A 36 -13.25 -11.03 -2.91
CA PHE A 36 -13.45 -10.13 -1.79
C PHE A 36 -12.61 -10.55 -0.56
N VAL A 37 -11.84 -9.61 -0.03
CA VAL A 37 -11.01 -9.85 1.15
C VAL A 37 -11.83 -9.66 2.42
N HIS A 38 -12.18 -10.78 3.06
CA HIS A 38 -12.97 -10.79 4.29
C HIS A 38 -12.21 -10.34 5.54
N VAL A 39 -10.87 -10.43 5.51
CA VAL A 39 -10.01 -9.99 6.62
C VAL A 39 -10.23 -8.49 6.83
N PRO A 40 -10.46 -8.05 8.08
CA PRO A 40 -10.59 -6.64 8.36
C PRO A 40 -9.42 -5.82 7.82
N THR A 41 -9.75 -4.74 7.13
CA THR A 41 -8.77 -3.95 6.38
C THR A 41 -8.88 -2.49 6.76
N ALA A 42 -7.74 -1.86 7.04
CA ALA A 42 -7.63 -0.41 7.14
C ALA A 42 -7.00 0.14 5.85
N VAL A 43 -7.54 1.24 5.33
CA VAL A 43 -7.07 1.90 4.11
C VAL A 43 -6.60 3.31 4.45
N ALA A 44 -5.34 3.59 4.12
CA ALA A 44 -4.72 4.89 4.27
C ALA A 44 -4.57 5.54 2.88
N MET A 45 -5.20 6.69 2.68
CA MET A 45 -5.19 7.43 1.42
C MET A 45 -4.30 8.66 1.51
N TRP A 46 -3.23 8.67 0.72
CA TRP A 46 -2.24 9.75 0.66
C TRP A 46 -2.41 10.57 -0.63
N PRO A 47 -2.41 11.91 -0.56
CA PRO A 47 -2.83 12.77 -1.67
C PRO A 47 -1.93 12.71 -2.92
N HIS A 48 -0.67 12.29 -2.76
CA HIS A 48 0.30 12.19 -3.86
C HIS A 48 0.76 10.76 -4.17
N ASP A 49 -0.05 9.75 -3.82
CA ASP A 49 0.24 8.35 -4.16
C ASP A 49 -0.10 8.06 -5.64
N LEU A 50 0.48 6.99 -6.19
CA LEU A 50 0.32 6.57 -7.58
C LEU A 50 -1.11 6.13 -7.91
N THR A 51 -1.84 5.61 -6.93
CA THR A 51 -3.21 5.15 -7.11
C THR A 51 -4.12 5.68 -6.01
N LEU A 52 -5.01 6.57 -6.40
CA LEU A 52 -6.09 7.04 -5.53
C LEU A 52 -7.33 6.18 -5.76
N ALA A 53 -7.61 5.25 -4.83
CA ALA A 53 -8.84 4.48 -4.84
C ALA A 53 -9.90 5.18 -3.99
N PRO A 54 -11.05 5.60 -4.56
CA PRO A 54 -12.18 6.09 -3.77
C PRO A 54 -12.67 5.03 -2.78
N ARG A 55 -13.29 5.47 -1.70
CA ARG A 55 -13.78 4.61 -0.61
C ARG A 55 -14.71 3.51 -1.12
N GLU A 56 -15.62 3.86 -2.02
CA GLU A 56 -16.58 2.92 -2.61
C GLU A 56 -15.89 1.80 -3.39
N ARG A 57 -14.71 2.08 -3.98
CA ARG A 57 -13.93 1.06 -4.69
C ARG A 57 -13.22 0.14 -3.70
N ALA A 58 -12.68 0.67 -2.61
CA ALA A 58 -12.06 -0.12 -1.56
C ALA A 58 -13.07 -1.05 -0.88
N GLU A 59 -14.25 -0.54 -0.53
CA GLU A 59 -15.33 -1.30 0.13
C GLU A 59 -15.94 -2.39 -0.76
N ARG A 60 -15.76 -2.33 -2.09
CA ARG A 60 -16.17 -3.41 -3.01
C ARG A 60 -15.21 -4.61 -3.02
N LEU A 61 -13.98 -4.42 -2.56
CA LEU A 61 -12.92 -5.44 -2.66
C LEU A 61 -12.43 -5.92 -1.28
N TYR A 62 -12.65 -5.12 -0.23
CA TYR A 62 -12.13 -5.38 1.11
C TYR A 62 -13.19 -5.13 2.19
N ASN A 63 -13.10 -5.86 3.29
CA ASN A 63 -13.82 -5.58 4.54
C ASN A 63 -13.22 -4.36 5.25
N VAL A 64 -13.47 -3.18 4.71
CA VAL A 64 -12.89 -1.92 5.21
C VAL A 64 -13.48 -1.56 6.58
N ARG A 65 -12.64 -1.50 7.60
CA ARG A 65 -13.00 -1.08 8.97
C ARG A 65 -12.56 0.34 9.28
N SER A 66 -11.50 0.81 8.63
CA SER A 66 -11.00 2.18 8.74
C SER A 66 -10.63 2.69 7.36
N TYR A 67 -11.02 3.93 7.05
CA TYR A 67 -10.63 4.62 5.83
C TYR A 67 -10.18 6.03 6.20
N THR A 68 -8.88 6.28 6.15
CA THR A 68 -8.28 7.55 6.57
C THR A 68 -7.76 8.28 5.34
N VAL A 69 -8.15 9.55 5.16
CA VAL A 69 -7.60 10.44 4.13
C VAL A 69 -6.63 11.41 4.80
N PHE A 70 -5.37 11.38 4.37
CA PHE A 70 -4.32 12.21 4.95
C PHE A 70 -4.17 13.55 4.24
N PRO A 71 -3.79 14.62 4.96
CA PRO A 71 -3.66 15.96 4.38
C PRO A 71 -2.38 16.17 3.56
N ARG A 72 -1.38 15.29 3.69
CA ARG A 72 -0.07 15.38 3.03
C ARG A 72 0.61 14.00 2.96
N GLY A 73 1.63 13.88 2.12
CA GLY A 73 2.36 12.63 1.85
C GLY A 73 1.97 12.01 0.50
N GLY A 74 2.73 11.01 0.09
CA GLY A 74 2.59 10.37 -1.22
C GLY A 74 2.90 8.89 -1.17
N HIS A 75 3.64 8.42 -2.17
CA HIS A 75 3.88 6.99 -2.41
C HIS A 75 4.74 6.32 -1.32
N PHE A 76 5.58 7.08 -0.61
CA PHE A 76 6.43 6.57 0.46
C PHE A 76 6.03 7.19 1.81
N PRO A 77 4.80 6.95 2.31
CA PRO A 77 4.26 7.70 3.45
C PRO A 77 5.05 7.50 4.75
N ALA A 78 5.63 6.31 4.94
CA ALA A 78 6.51 6.02 6.07
C ALA A 78 7.82 6.82 6.06
N TRP A 79 8.26 7.28 4.89
CA TRP A 79 9.45 8.12 4.72
C TRP A 79 9.10 9.62 4.67
N GLU A 80 8.01 9.96 4.00
CA GLU A 80 7.59 11.36 3.77
C GLU A 80 6.89 11.99 4.99
N THR A 81 6.10 11.20 5.73
CA THR A 81 5.31 11.65 6.88
C THR A 81 5.33 10.59 7.99
N PRO A 82 6.50 10.28 8.57
CA PRO A 82 6.69 9.14 9.46
C PRO A 82 5.78 9.16 10.68
N GLU A 83 5.54 10.34 11.28
CA GLU A 83 4.69 10.46 12.46
C GLU A 83 3.23 10.14 12.14
N LEU A 84 2.70 10.72 11.06
CA LEU A 84 1.32 10.47 10.62
C LEU A 84 1.10 8.99 10.27
N TYR A 85 2.06 8.38 9.60
CA TYR A 85 2.01 6.96 9.26
C TYR A 85 2.05 6.07 10.51
N ALA A 86 2.98 6.34 11.44
CA ALA A 86 3.12 5.56 12.66
C ALA A 86 1.91 5.71 13.60
N ASP A 87 1.35 6.91 13.71
CA ASP A 87 0.18 7.17 14.55
C ASP A 87 -1.08 6.44 14.05
N ASP A 88 -1.29 6.40 12.73
CA ASP A 88 -2.40 5.64 12.15
C ASP A 88 -2.23 4.13 12.34
N LEU A 89 -1.00 3.61 12.16
CA LEU A 89 -0.72 2.20 12.46
C LEU A 89 -1.00 1.85 13.92
N ARG A 90 -0.57 2.69 14.88
CA ARG A 90 -0.87 2.46 16.30
C ARG A 90 -2.37 2.49 16.57
N LYS A 91 -3.09 3.44 15.98
CA LYS A 91 -4.55 3.55 16.11
C LYS A 91 -5.25 2.29 15.61
N ILE A 92 -4.87 1.78 14.45
CA ILE A 92 -5.44 0.55 13.87
C ILE A 92 -5.12 -0.66 14.75
N ALA A 93 -3.86 -0.81 15.16
CA ALA A 93 -3.43 -1.94 15.99
C ALA A 93 -4.14 -1.97 17.35
N LEU A 94 -4.34 -0.81 18.00
CA LEU A 94 -5.05 -0.71 19.28
C LEU A 94 -6.56 -0.91 19.15
N ALA A 95 -7.14 -0.54 18.01
CA ALA A 95 -8.55 -0.72 17.75
C ALA A 95 -8.93 -2.19 17.43
N ALA A 96 -7.93 -3.07 17.22
CA ALA A 96 -8.10 -4.49 16.93
C ALA A 96 -9.13 -4.77 15.81
N ILE A 97 -9.19 -3.85 14.85
CA ILE A 97 -10.07 -3.95 13.68
C ILE A 97 -9.49 -4.90 12.68
#